data_AF-A0A351MSG8-F1
#
_entry.id   AF-A0A351MSG8-F1
#
_cell.length_a   1.000
_cell.length_b   1.000
_cell.length_c   1.000
_cell.angle_alpha   90.00
_cell.angle_beta   90.00
_cell.angle_gamma   90.00
#
_symmetry.space_group_name_H-M   'P 1'
#
loop_
_entity.id
_entity.type
_entity.pdbx_description
1 polymer ?
#
loop_
_entity_poly.entity_id
_entity_poly.type
_entity_poly.pdbx_seq_one_letter_code
_entity_poly.pdbx_strand_id
1 'polypeptide(L)' 'QAFAELNGAHLKFVEDAARLLYREFDGDRRIADFRIACSHLESLHSHDAVSVINKGLPSGLSADFSAFRDLIC' A
#
# COMPACT_ATOMS: atom_id res chain seq x y z
N GLN A 1 -26.03 2.95 -3.39
CA GLN A 1 -25.73 4.32 -2.91
C GLN A 1 -24.74 4.31 -1.75
N ALA A 2 -25.01 3.57 -0.66
CA ALA A 2 -24.14 3.48 0.52
C ALA A 2 -22.65 3.20 0.26
N PHE A 3 -22.29 2.36 -0.73
CA PHE A 3 -20.89 2.12 -1.09
C PHE A 3 -20.18 3.38 -1.60
N ALA A 4 -20.80 4.13 -2.51
CA ALA A 4 -20.22 5.35 -3.06
C ALA A 4 -20.11 6.44 -1.97
N GLU A 5 -21.11 6.53 -1.10
CA GLU A 5 -21.11 7.46 0.04
C GLU A 5 -20.00 7.13 1.04
N LEU A 6 -19.82 5.86 1.41
CA LEU A 6 -18.74 5.42 2.30
C LEU A 6 -17.35 5.66 1.70
N ASN A 7 -17.16 5.38 0.40
CA ASN A 7 -15.88 5.64 -0.27
C ASN A 7 -15.61 7.15 -0.36
N GLY A 8 -16.62 7.95 -0.69
CA GLY A 8 -16.51 9.42 -0.74
C GLY A 8 -16.23 10.04 0.63
N ALA A 9 -16.80 9.48 1.71
CA ALA A 9 -16.57 9.93 3.09
C ALA A 9 -15.19 9.54 3.64
N HIS A 10 -14.52 8.57 3.02
CA HIS A 10 -13.25 8.01 3.50
C HIS A 10 -12.16 8.03 2.44
N LEU A 11 -12.03 9.17 1.75
CA LEU A 11 -10.92 9.47 0.84
C LEU A 11 -9.58 9.15 1.51
N LYS A 12 -8.73 8.43 0.77
CA LYS A 12 -7.38 8.03 1.19
C LYS A 12 -6.47 8.12 -0.01
N PHE A 13 -5.26 8.62 0.20
CA PHE A 13 -4.19 8.50 -0.78
C PHE A 13 -3.57 7.10 -0.74
N VAL A 14 -2.79 6.74 -1.76
CA VAL A 14 -2.13 5.43 -1.83
C VAL A 14 -1.15 5.22 -0.67
N GLU A 15 -0.54 6.29 -0.18
CA GLU A 15 0.34 6.31 0.99
C GLU A 15 -0.42 6.01 2.29
N ASP A 16 -1.67 6.47 2.41
CA ASP A 16 -2.51 6.16 3.56
C ASP A 16 -2.81 4.67 3.60
N ALA A 17 -3.15 4.07 2.46
CA ALA A 17 -3.36 2.62 2.36
C ALA A 17 -2.10 1.83 2.78
N ALA A 18 -0.92 2.24 2.32
CA ALA A 18 0.34 1.61 2.73
C ALA A 18 0.59 1.75 4.25
N ARG A 19 0.32 2.92 4.84
CA ARG A 19 0.45 3.15 6.30
C ARG A 19 -0.56 2.35 7.12
N LEU A 20 -1.78 2.16 6.61
CA LEU A 20 -2.78 1.32 7.26
C LEU A 20 -2.28 -0.12 7.36
N LEU A 21 -1.81 -0.68 6.24
CA LEU A 21 -1.27 -2.04 6.22
C LEU A 21 0.00 -2.19 7.06
N TYR A 22 0.89 -1.19 7.04
CA TYR A 22 2.07 -1.18 7.89
C TYR A 22 1.70 -1.36 9.37
N ARG A 23 0.73 -0.59 9.87
CA ARG A 23 0.33 -0.64 11.29
C ARG A 23 -0.15 -2.03 11.71
N GLU A 24 -0.95 -2.68 10.87
CA GLU A 24 -1.45 -4.03 11.15
C GLU A 24 -0.31 -5.07 11.09
N PHE A 25 0.59 -4.96 10.12
CA PHE A 25 1.69 -5.92 9.95
C PHE A 25 2.77 -5.75 11.03
N ASP A 26 3.08 -4.52 11.42
CA ASP A 26 4.05 -4.22 12.48
C ASP A 26 3.52 -4.62 13.87
N GLY A 27 2.19 -4.52 14.07
CA GLY A 27 1.53 -4.98 15.30
C GLY A 27 1.48 -6.50 15.48
N ASP A 28 1.62 -7.27 14.40
CA ASP A 28 1.58 -8.73 14.45
C ASP A 28 2.98 -9.34 14.68
N ARG A 29 3.21 -9.82 15.90
CA ARG A 29 4.47 -10.47 16.32
C ARG A 29 4.84 -11.71 15.52
N ARG A 30 3.91 -12.31 14.75
CA ARG A 30 4.17 -13.47 13.89
C ARG A 30 4.89 -13.05 12.59
N ILE A 31 4.81 -11.78 12.22
CA ILE A 31 5.41 -11.25 10.99
C ILE A 31 6.81 -10.74 11.30
N ALA A 32 7.82 -11.54 10.95
CA ALA A 32 9.22 -11.22 11.21
C ALA A 32 9.67 -9.96 10.44
N ASP A 33 9.36 -9.89 9.14
CA ASP A 33 9.71 -8.78 8.25
C ASP A 33 8.68 -8.67 7.11
N PHE A 34 8.56 -7.50 6.49
CA PHE A 34 7.63 -7.26 5.39
C PHE A 34 8.02 -6.07 4.49
N ARG A 35 7.54 -6.14 3.24
CA ARG A 35 7.45 -5.03 2.30
C ARG A 35 6.02 -4.99 1.76
N ILE A 36 5.40 -3.82 1.82
CA ILE A 36 4.05 -3.56 1.31
C ILE A 36 4.18 -2.63 0.12
N ALA A 37 3.58 -3.01 -1.00
CA ALA A 37 3.44 -2.18 -2.19
C ALA A 37 1.96 -2.02 -2.51
N CYS A 38 1.50 -0.78 -2.68
CA CYS A 38 0.13 -0.43 -3.03
C CYS A 38 0.14 0.33 -4.34
N SER A 39 -0.70 -0.09 -5.29
CA SER A 39 -0.96 0.64 -6.54
C SER A 39 -2.37 1.19 -6.51
N HIS A 40 -2.52 2.49 -6.74
CA HIS A 40 -3.80 3.13 -7.00
C HIS A 40 -4.00 3.19 -8.52
N LEU A 41 -4.91 2.34 -9.01
CA LEU A 41 -5.27 2.28 -10.42
C LEU A 41 -6.17 3.48 -10.74
N GLU A 42 -5.56 4.54 -11.28
CA GLU A 42 -6.23 5.82 -11.48
C GLU A 42 -7.16 5.75 -12.70
N SER A 43 -8.45 5.97 -12.49
CA SER A 43 -9.41 5.98 -13.61
C SER A 43 -9.36 7.26 -14.45
N LEU A 44 -8.85 8.35 -13.88
CA LEU A 44 -8.85 9.70 -14.49
C LEU A 44 -7.51 10.07 -15.13
N HIS A 45 -6.43 9.38 -14.77
CA HIS A 45 -5.08 9.65 -15.27
C HIS A 45 -4.55 8.46 -16.06
N SER A 46 -3.62 8.71 -16.98
CA SER A 46 -2.97 7.65 -17.77
C SER A 46 -1.81 6.97 -17.04
N HIS A 47 -1.71 7.16 -15.73
CA HIS A 47 -0.65 6.65 -14.88
C HIS A 47 -1.22 6.29 -13.50
N ASP A 48 -0.64 5.26 -12.89
CA ASP A 48 -0.99 4.85 -11.53
C ASP A 48 -0.09 5.53 -10.51
N ALA A 49 -0.62 5.74 -9.29
CA ALA A 49 0.17 6.16 -8.15
C ALA A 49 0.59 4.94 -7.33
N VAL A 50 1.87 4.84 -6.98
CA VAL A 50 2.41 3.69 -6.23
C VAL A 50 3.08 4.14 -4.95
N SER A 51 2.81 3.43 -3.85
CA SER A 51 3.49 3.59 -2.57
C SER A 51 4.13 2.29 -2.11
N VAL A 52 5.37 2.35 -1.63
CA VAL A 52 6.10 1.19 -1.09
C VAL A 52 6.64 1.53 0.29
N ILE A 53 6.41 0.64 1.27
CA ILE A 53 6.92 0.76 2.63
C ILE A 53 7.44 -0.60 3.11
N ASN A 54 8.45 -0.59 3.95
CA ASN A 54 9.00 -1.79 4.59
C ASN A 54 9.04 -1.63 6.11
N LYS A 55 9.30 -2.73 6.84
CA LYS A 55 9.43 -2.71 8.30
C LYS A 55 10.64 -1.90 8.80
N GLY A 56 11.65 -1.68 7.95
CA GLY A 56 12.85 -0.90 8.29
C GLY A 56 13.87 -1.66 9.13
N LEU A 57 13.85 -3.00 9.14
CA LEU A 57 14.86 -3.79 9.85
C LEU A 57 16.25 -3.64 9.22
N PRO A 58 17.33 -3.60 10.03
CA PRO A 58 18.70 -3.69 9.51
C PRO A 58 18.86 -4.97 8.67
N SER A 59 19.32 -4.83 7.43
CA SER A 59 19.45 -5.93 6.46
C SER A 59 18.13 -6.67 6.13
N GLY A 60 16.98 -6.06 6.40
CA GLY A 60 15.66 -6.58 6.05
C GLY A 60 15.27 -6.31 4.59
N LEU A 61 14.01 -6.61 4.27
CA LEU A 61 13.42 -6.34 2.97
C LEU A 61 13.53 -4.85 2.61
N SER A 62 14.13 -4.55 1.45
CA SER A 62 14.27 -3.17 0.95
C SER A 62 12.91 -2.59 0.54
N ALA A 63 12.71 -1.29 0.72
CA ALA A 63 11.56 -0.57 0.15
C ALA A 63 11.68 -0.36 -1.37
N ASP A 64 12.80 -0.79 -1.99
CA ASP A 64 12.93 -0.84 -3.43
C ASP A 64 12.04 -1.96 -4.02
N PHE A 65 11.15 -1.58 -4.93
CA PHE A 65 10.27 -2.48 -5.66
C PHE A 65 10.11 -1.93 -7.07
N SER A 66 10.53 -2.69 -8.08
CA SER A 66 10.50 -2.29 -9.49
C SER A 66 9.51 -3.09 -10.34
N ALA A 67 8.98 -4.20 -9.80
CA ALA A 67 8.05 -5.10 -10.49
C ALA A 67 6.60 -4.61 -10.40
N PHE A 68 6.35 -3.33 -10.68
CA PHE A 68 5.02 -2.71 -10.53
C PHE A 68 3.92 -3.36 -11.37
N ARG A 69 4.28 -4.00 -12.49
CA ARG A 69 3.33 -4.74 -13.32
C ARG A 69 2.70 -5.93 -12.59
N ASP A 70 3.37 -6.48 -11.58
CA ASP A 70 2.86 -7.59 -10.77
C ASP A 70 1.75 -7.14 -9.81
N LEU A 71 1.55 -5.82 -9.64
CA LEU A 71 0.47 -5.25 -8.81
C LEU A 71 -0.85 -5.11 -9.57
N ILE A 72 -0.85 -5.40 -10.87
CA ILE A 72 -2.03 -5.35 -11.74
C ILE A 72 -2.54 -6.79 -11.90
N CYS A 73 -3.80 -7.00 -11.54
CA CYS A 73 -4.49 -8.29 -11.65
C CYS A 73 -5.06 -8.57 -13.04
#